data_AF-A0A453FSX9-F1
#
_entry.id   AF-A0A453FSX9-F1
#
_cell.length_a   1.000
_cell.length_b   1.000
_cell.length_c   1.000
_cell.angle_alpha   90.00
_cell.angle_beta   90.00
_cell.angle_gamma   90.00
#
_symmetry.space_group_name_H-M   'P 1'
#
loop_
_entity.id
_entity.type
_entity.pdbx_description
1 polymer ?
#
loop_
_entity_poly.entity_id
_entity_poly.type
_entity_poly.pdbx_seq_one_letter_code
_entity_poly.pdbx_strand_id
1 'polypeptide(L)'
;MILWHFPSLGGKEFLLHHGLSMYAICLALFSGKAHMYILMVLFTEATTPFVNLRWYLDVAGQKDHNLYLYNGLAMFVGWLIARIILFVYFFTHVYFHYDQVKSIFALGFYGIMTVPPTLAVMNVFWFWKICRGLVRTLSKMKMHTANGKTD
;
A
#
# COMPACT_ATOMS: atom_id res chain seq x y z
N MET A 1 0.00 -18.94 0.58
CA MET A 1 -0.75 -17.87 1.28
C MET A 1 -1.75 -17.17 0.37
N ILE A 2 -1.29 -16.48 -0.69
CA ILE A 2 -2.14 -15.65 -1.57
C ILE A 2 -3.28 -16.41 -2.26
N LEU A 3 -3.00 -17.53 -2.94
CA LEU A 3 -4.02 -18.32 -3.63
C LEU A 3 -4.91 -19.14 -2.68
N TRP A 4 -4.39 -19.48 -1.50
CA TRP A 4 -5.08 -20.35 -0.53
C TRP A 4 -6.10 -19.62 0.33
N HIS A 5 -5.91 -18.31 0.54
CA HIS A 5 -6.78 -17.47 1.37
C HIS A 5 -7.53 -16.42 0.55
N PHE A 6 -7.55 -16.52 -0.78
CA PHE A 6 -8.41 -15.67 -1.60
C PHE A 6 -9.88 -16.05 -1.37
N PRO A 7 -10.81 -15.09 -1.15
CA PRO A 7 -10.66 -13.62 -1.23
C PRO A 7 -10.36 -12.92 0.11
N SER A 8 -10.18 -13.64 1.22
CA SER A 8 -10.10 -13.09 2.59
C SER A 8 -8.97 -12.08 2.84
N LEU A 9 -7.89 -12.09 2.03
CA LEU A 9 -6.72 -11.21 2.19
C LEU A 9 -6.77 -9.88 1.39
N GLY A 10 -7.80 -9.63 0.57
CA GLY A 10 -7.85 -8.36 -0.16
C GLY A 10 -8.74 -8.27 -1.40
N GLY A 11 -9.63 -9.24 -1.63
CA GLY A 11 -10.62 -9.18 -2.71
C GLY A 11 -10.01 -9.10 -4.12
N LYS A 12 -10.79 -8.59 -5.08
CA LYS A 12 -10.39 -8.49 -6.50
C LYS A 12 -9.30 -7.45 -6.72
N GLU A 13 -9.29 -6.41 -5.88
CA GLU A 13 -8.30 -5.33 -5.87
C GLU A 13 -6.89 -5.88 -5.64
N PHE A 14 -6.76 -6.87 -4.76
CA PHE A 14 -5.49 -7.56 -4.56
C PHE A 14 -4.98 -8.21 -5.85
N LEU A 15 -5.84 -8.94 -6.58
CA LEU A 15 -5.45 -9.61 -7.82
C LEU A 15 -5.03 -8.61 -8.89
N LEU A 16 -5.77 -7.49 -9.02
CA LEU A 16 -5.44 -6.41 -9.94
C LEU A 16 -4.09 -5.77 -9.59
N HIS A 17 -3.85 -5.44 -8.32
CA HIS A 17 -2.57 -4.88 -7.85
C HIS A 17 -1.39 -5.78 -8.22
N HIS A 18 -1.49 -7.08 -7.90
CA HIS A 18 -0.40 -8.03 -8.14
C HIS A 18 -0.25 -8.34 -9.63
N GLY A 19 -1.33 -8.44 -10.39
CA GLY A 19 -1.29 -8.62 -11.84
C GLY A 19 -0.57 -7.47 -12.53
N LEU A 20 -0.92 -6.22 -12.21
CA LEU A 20 -0.25 -5.04 -12.77
C LEU A 20 1.23 -4.96 -12.34
N SER A 21 1.52 -5.31 -11.09
CA SER A 21 2.89 -5.32 -10.56
C SER A 21 3.76 -6.37 -11.26
N MET A 22 3.25 -7.60 -11.41
CA MET A 22 3.95 -8.68 -12.12
C MET A 22 4.16 -8.31 -13.59
N TYR A 23 3.14 -7.75 -14.25
CA TYR A 23 3.28 -7.24 -15.61
C TYR A 23 4.41 -6.22 -15.73
N ALA A 24 4.45 -5.20 -14.86
CA ALA A 24 5.48 -4.17 -14.89
C ALA A 24 6.88 -4.72 -14.59
N ILE A 25 7.01 -5.64 -13.63
CA ILE A 25 8.27 -6.30 -13.29
C ILE A 25 8.78 -7.14 -14.47
N CYS A 26 7.94 -7.99 -15.05
CA CYS A 26 8.31 -8.78 -16.23
C CYS A 26 8.73 -7.89 -17.39
N LEU A 27 8.00 -6.80 -17.64
CA LEU A 27 8.31 -5.85 -18.69
C LEU A 27 9.69 -5.20 -18.50
N ALA A 28 10.03 -4.82 -17.27
CA ALA A 28 11.35 -4.26 -16.96
C ALA A 28 12.48 -5.30 -17.10
N LEU A 29 12.26 -6.52 -16.59
CA LEU A 29 13.24 -7.60 -16.67
C LEU A 29 13.54 -8.02 -18.12
N PHE A 30 12.52 -8.19 -18.95
CA PHE A 30 12.71 -8.58 -20.35
C PHE A 30 13.28 -7.46 -21.22
N SER A 31 12.96 -6.20 -20.91
CA SER A 31 13.47 -5.05 -21.70
C SER A 31 14.84 -4.55 -21.23
N GLY A 32 15.29 -4.93 -20.03
CA GLY A 32 16.50 -4.40 -19.42
C GLY A 32 16.37 -2.93 -18.96
N LYS A 33 15.17 -2.35 -18.96
CA LYS A 33 14.93 -0.91 -18.76
C LYS A 33 13.96 -0.65 -17.60
N ALA A 34 13.86 0.61 -17.16
CA ALA A 34 12.92 1.08 -16.13
C ALA A 34 13.06 0.45 -14.72
N HIS A 35 14.15 -0.27 -14.43
CA HIS A 35 14.40 -0.90 -13.13
C HIS A 35 14.29 0.05 -11.95
N MET A 36 14.76 1.30 -12.10
CA MET A 36 14.64 2.33 -11.07
C MET A 36 13.19 2.56 -10.63
N TYR A 37 12.26 2.65 -11.57
CA TYR A 37 10.83 2.83 -11.29
C TYR A 37 10.21 1.58 -10.66
N ILE A 38 10.64 0.39 -11.10
CA ILE A 38 10.21 -0.87 -10.46
C ILE A 38 10.68 -0.93 -9.00
N LEU A 39 11.94 -0.61 -8.73
CA LEU A 39 12.48 -0.63 -7.37
C LEU A 39 11.77 0.39 -6.47
N MET A 40 11.49 1.60 -6.98
CA MET A 40 10.67 2.58 -6.26
C MET A 40 9.30 2.02 -5.89
N VAL A 41 8.57 1.42 -6.83
CA VAL A 41 7.24 0.85 -6.53
C VAL A 41 7.36 -0.37 -5.60
N LEU A 42 8.43 -1.16 -5.69
CA LEU A 42 8.64 -2.34 -4.85
C LEU A 42 8.86 -1.99 -3.37
N PHE A 43 9.37 -0.80 -3.05
CA PHE A 43 9.43 -0.32 -1.66
C PHE A 43 8.07 -0.28 -0.97
N THR A 44 6.97 -0.21 -1.72
CA THR A 44 5.61 -0.27 -1.16
C THR A 44 5.32 -1.61 -0.49
N GLU A 45 6.01 -2.68 -0.86
CA GLU A 45 5.89 -4.01 -0.23
C GLU A 45 6.44 -4.02 1.20
N ALA A 46 7.22 -3.00 1.61
CA ALA A 46 7.64 -2.84 3.00
C ALA A 46 6.46 -2.71 3.98
N THR A 47 5.27 -2.34 3.50
CA THR A 47 4.06 -2.29 4.35
C THR A 47 3.36 -3.64 4.50
N THR A 48 3.66 -4.61 3.64
CA THR A 48 2.99 -5.92 3.55
C THR A 48 3.10 -6.75 4.85
N PRO A 49 4.26 -6.78 5.56
CA PRO A 49 4.34 -7.43 6.86
C PRO A 49 3.33 -6.90 7.89
N PHE A 50 3.07 -5.59 7.92
CA PHE A 50 2.10 -4.99 8.87
C PHE A 50 0.66 -5.38 8.53
N VAL A 51 0.32 -5.41 7.24
CA VAL A 51 -1.00 -5.86 6.76
C VAL A 51 -1.23 -7.32 7.16
N ASN A 52 -0.24 -8.18 6.91
CA ASN A 52 -0.32 -9.61 7.24
C ASN A 52 -0.39 -9.86 8.74
N LEU A 53 0.41 -9.16 9.55
CA LEU A 53 0.34 -9.26 11.01
C LEU A 53 -1.01 -8.82 11.54
N ARG A 54 -1.59 -7.74 10.99
CA ARG A 54 -2.92 -7.28 11.39
C ARG A 54 -4.00 -8.32 11.09
N TRP A 55 -3.94 -8.93 9.90
CA TRP A 55 -4.87 -9.98 9.50
C TRP A 55 -4.72 -11.22 10.37
N TYR A 56 -3.49 -11.65 10.66
CA TYR A 56 -3.23 -12.82 11.52
C TYR A 56 -3.81 -12.62 12.92
N LEU A 57 -3.58 -11.46 13.53
CA LEU A 57 -4.14 -11.11 14.84
C LEU A 57 -5.67 -11.02 14.82
N ASP A 58 -6.27 -10.60 13.71
CA ASP A 58 -7.73 -10.60 13.54
C ASP A 58 -8.29 -12.02 13.55
N VAL A 59 -7.74 -12.89 12.70
CA VAL A 59 -8.17 -14.30 12.59
C VAL A 59 -7.95 -15.06 13.89
N ALA A 60 -6.90 -14.73 14.65
CA ALA A 60 -6.63 -15.32 15.96
C ALA A 60 -7.53 -14.76 17.09
N GLY A 61 -8.46 -13.84 16.81
CA GLY A 61 -9.31 -13.21 17.82
C GLY A 61 -8.59 -12.23 18.74
N GLN A 62 -7.38 -11.79 18.39
CA GLN A 62 -6.49 -10.95 19.21
C GLN A 62 -6.59 -9.45 18.87
N LYS A 63 -7.79 -8.97 18.54
CA LYS A 63 -8.02 -7.55 18.22
C LYS A 63 -7.82 -6.60 19.40
N ASP A 64 -8.03 -7.09 20.62
CA ASP A 64 -7.94 -6.29 21.84
C ASP A 64 -6.51 -6.23 22.40
N HIS A 65 -5.58 -6.98 21.82
CA HIS A 65 -4.19 -6.96 22.25
C HIS A 65 -3.48 -5.67 21.81
N ASN A 66 -2.63 -5.09 22.67
CA ASN A 66 -1.87 -3.88 22.37
C ASN A 66 -1.06 -3.97 21.06
N LEU A 67 -0.60 -5.18 20.71
CA LEU A 67 0.10 -5.45 19.45
C LEU A 67 -0.75 -5.11 18.21
N TYR A 68 -2.06 -5.39 18.23
CA TYR A 68 -2.98 -5.04 17.14
C TYR A 68 -3.08 -3.52 16.95
N LEU A 69 -3.01 -2.78 18.06
CA LEU A 69 -3.06 -1.32 18.10
C LEU A 69 -1.75 -0.71 17.57
N TYR A 70 -0.60 -1.14 18.11
CA TYR A 70 0.71 -0.67 17.65
C TYR A 70 0.99 -1.02 16.20
N ASN A 71 0.65 -2.24 15.77
CA ASN A 71 0.76 -2.63 14.37
C ASN A 71 -0.16 -1.78 13.47
N GLY A 72 -1.36 -1.42 13.94
CA GLY A 72 -2.26 -0.50 13.24
C GLY A 72 -1.64 0.89 13.03
N LEU A 73 -0.96 1.42 14.05
CA LEU A 73 -0.25 2.71 13.95
C LEU A 73 0.96 2.62 13.02
N ALA A 74 1.78 1.58 13.17
CA ALA A 74 2.93 1.32 12.29
C ALA A 74 2.47 1.18 10.83
N MET A 75 1.37 0.49 10.59
CA MET A 75 0.76 0.35 9.27
C MET A 75 0.30 1.71 8.71
N PHE A 76 -0.31 2.57 9.53
CA PHE A 76 -0.69 3.94 9.11
C PHE A 76 0.53 4.77 8.68
N VAL A 77 1.57 4.81 9.52
CA VAL A 77 2.81 5.57 9.24
C VAL A 77 3.54 5.01 8.01
N GLY A 78 3.69 3.69 7.95
CA GLY A 78 4.32 3.00 6.83
C GLY A 78 3.57 3.25 5.52
N TRP A 79 2.24 3.26 5.54
CA TRP A 79 1.42 3.55 4.35
C TRP A 79 1.61 4.99 3.87
N LEU A 80 1.59 5.96 4.79
CA LEU A 80 1.81 7.36 4.44
C LEU A 80 3.17 7.56 3.75
N ILE A 81 4.24 7.00 4.32
CA ILE A 81 5.60 7.17 3.79
C ILE A 81 5.78 6.38 2.49
N ALA A 82 5.58 5.06 2.53
CA ALA A 82 5.95 4.17 1.44
C ALA A 82 4.94 4.14 0.29
N ARG A 83 3.68 4.57 0.50
CA ARG A 83 2.63 4.47 -0.53
C ARG A 83 2.00 5.80 -0.94
N ILE A 84 2.05 6.83 -0.10
CA ILE A 84 1.55 8.17 -0.47
C ILE A 84 2.71 9.09 -0.86
N ILE A 85 3.63 9.36 0.08
CA ILE A 85 4.77 10.26 -0.17
C ILE A 85 5.66 9.71 -1.29
N LEU A 86 5.95 8.42 -1.28
CA LEU A 86 6.74 7.79 -2.34
C LEU A 86 6.11 7.95 -3.73
N PHE A 87 4.78 7.86 -3.84
CA PHE A 87 4.10 8.05 -5.13
C PHE A 87 4.10 9.51 -5.57
N VAL A 88 3.96 10.47 -4.64
CA VAL A 88 4.16 11.89 -4.94
C VAL A 88 5.56 12.14 -5.48
N TYR A 89 6.58 11.58 -4.83
CA TYR A 89 7.96 11.65 -5.31
C TYR A 89 8.12 10.97 -6.68
N PHE A 90 7.56 9.76 -6.86
CA PHE A 90 7.60 9.03 -8.12
C PHE A 90 7.05 9.86 -9.28
N PHE A 91 5.85 10.44 -9.14
CA PHE A 91 5.24 11.24 -10.19
C PHE A 91 6.01 12.54 -10.46
N THR A 92 6.53 13.16 -9.40
CA THR A 92 7.40 14.33 -9.53
C THR A 92 8.67 13.99 -10.32
N HIS A 93 9.30 12.85 -10.00
CA HIS A 93 10.49 12.38 -10.70
C HIS A 93 10.20 12.05 -12.16
N VAL A 94 9.07 11.39 -12.46
CA VAL A 94 8.62 11.12 -13.84
C VAL A 94 8.36 12.40 -14.61
N TYR A 95 7.75 13.41 -13.99
CA TYR A 95 7.49 14.70 -14.61
C TYR A 95 8.78 15.43 -14.99
N PHE A 96 9.74 15.53 -14.07
CA PHE A 96 11.03 16.19 -14.36
C PHE A 96 11.92 15.42 -15.34
N HIS A 97 11.76 14.10 -15.45
CA HIS A 97 12.52 13.24 -16.35
C HIS A 97 11.68 12.74 -17.52
N TYR A 98 10.67 13.50 -17.93
CA TYR A 98 9.68 13.05 -18.92
C TYR A 98 10.32 12.60 -20.23
N ASP A 99 11.29 13.35 -20.76
CA ASP A 99 11.97 12.98 -22.01
C ASP A 99 12.75 11.66 -21.90
N GLN A 100 13.35 11.40 -20.73
CA GLN A 100 14.02 10.11 -20.47
C GLN A 100 13.00 8.98 -20.40
N VAL A 101 11.88 9.18 -19.70
CA VAL A 101 10.79 8.19 -19.61
C VAL A 101 10.20 7.88 -20.99
N LYS A 102 10.01 8.91 -21.83
CA LYS A 102 9.54 8.78 -23.22
C LYS A 102 10.49 7.96 -24.09
N SER A 103 11.79 8.00 -23.81
CA SER A 103 12.84 7.31 -24.59
C SER A 103 12.99 5.81 -24.28
N ILE A 104 12.33 5.27 -23.25
CA ILE A 104 12.50 3.88 -22.80
C ILE A 104 12.15 2.89 -23.92
N PHE A 105 10.87 2.78 -24.27
CA PHE A 105 10.28 2.11 -25.43
C PHE A 105 8.75 2.27 -25.29
N ALA A 106 7.99 2.11 -26.37
CA ALA A 106 6.56 2.44 -26.38
C ALA A 106 5.77 1.77 -25.24
N LEU A 107 5.89 0.45 -25.08
CA LEU A 107 5.15 -0.29 -24.05
C LEU A 107 5.64 0.06 -22.62
N GLY A 108 6.93 0.31 -22.42
CA GLY A 108 7.49 0.76 -21.14
C GLY A 108 6.98 2.15 -20.74
N PHE A 109 6.92 3.08 -21.70
CA PHE A 109 6.35 4.40 -21.49
C PHE A 109 4.88 4.31 -21.08
N TYR A 110 4.05 3.62 -21.86
CA TYR A 110 2.62 3.45 -21.52
C TYR A 110 2.44 2.70 -20.20
N GLY A 111 3.30 1.73 -19.88
CA GLY A 111 3.31 1.05 -18.59
C GLY A 111 3.52 2.02 -17.43
N ILE A 112 4.52 2.91 -17.49
CA ILE A 112 4.78 3.93 -16.46
C ILE A 112 3.64 4.96 -16.39
N MET A 113 2.98 5.26 -17.51
CA MET A 113 1.84 6.20 -17.54
C MET A 113 0.51 5.59 -17.07
N THR A 114 0.41 4.27 -16.89
CA THR A 114 -0.87 3.59 -16.57
C THR A 114 -0.81 2.78 -15.27
N VAL A 115 0.24 1.99 -15.07
CA VAL A 115 0.35 1.08 -13.92
C VAL A 115 0.54 1.87 -12.61
N PRO A 116 1.57 2.74 -12.44
CA PRO A 116 1.72 3.52 -11.22
C PRO A 116 0.53 4.41 -10.88
N PRO A 117 -0.12 5.15 -11.82
CA PRO A 117 -1.34 5.88 -11.52
C PRO A 117 -2.47 5.00 -10.97
N THR A 118 -2.67 3.81 -11.56
CA THR A 118 -3.68 2.86 -11.06
C THR A 118 -3.35 2.40 -9.63
N LEU A 119 -2.10 2.04 -9.37
CA LEU A 119 -1.63 1.65 -8.04
C LEU A 119 -1.76 2.81 -7.02
N ALA A 120 -1.51 4.05 -7.45
CA ALA A 120 -1.66 5.24 -6.60
C ALA A 120 -3.11 5.44 -6.16
N VAL A 121 -4.07 5.32 -7.08
CA VAL A 121 -5.52 5.41 -6.75
C VAL A 121 -5.91 4.34 -5.72
N MET A 122 -5.43 3.11 -5.90
CA MET A 122 -5.67 2.02 -4.95
C MET A 122 -5.03 2.31 -3.59
N ASN A 123 -3.81 2.86 -3.57
CA ASN A 123 -3.11 3.24 -2.35
C ASN A 123 -3.85 4.34 -1.57
N VAL A 124 -4.42 5.33 -2.26
CA VAL A 124 -5.26 6.37 -1.64
C VAL A 124 -6.54 5.78 -1.07
N PHE A 125 -7.22 4.89 -1.82
CA PHE A 125 -8.43 4.21 -1.35
C PHE A 125 -8.19 3.38 -0.08
N TRP A 126 -7.10 2.62 -0.04
CA TRP A 126 -6.72 1.84 1.14
C TRP A 126 -6.26 2.74 2.28
N PHE A 127 -5.52 3.81 2.01
CA PHE A 127 -5.14 4.76 3.04
C PHE A 127 -6.35 5.40 3.71
N TRP A 128 -7.39 5.75 2.94
CA TRP A 128 -8.65 6.22 3.48
C TRP A 128 -9.31 5.19 4.42
N LYS A 129 -9.30 3.90 4.07
CA LYS A 129 -9.78 2.82 4.96
C LYS A 129 -8.97 2.75 6.25
N ILE A 130 -7.65 2.88 6.17
CA ILE A 130 -6.75 2.86 7.34
C ILE A 130 -7.00 4.08 8.24
N CYS A 131 -7.12 5.28 7.68
CA CYS A 131 -7.45 6.51 8.40
C CYS A 131 -8.78 6.36 9.15
N ARG A 132 -9.84 5.89 8.49
CA ARG A 132 -11.14 5.66 9.14
C ARG A 132 -11.04 4.63 10.28
N GLY A 133 -10.24 3.58 10.09
CA GLY A 133 -9.96 2.60 11.14
C GLY A 133 -9.32 3.25 12.37
N LEU A 134 -8.28 4.06 12.16
CA LEU A 134 -7.58 4.77 13.23
C LEU A 134 -8.49 5.76 13.97
N VAL A 135 -9.27 6.57 13.24
CA VAL A 135 -10.24 7.51 13.84
C VAL A 135 -11.23 6.79 14.75
N ARG A 136 -11.78 5.65 14.32
CA ARG A 136 -12.70 4.84 15.14
C ARG A 136 -12.03 4.34 16.42
N THR A 137 -10.78 3.90 16.33
CA THR A 137 -10.00 3.43 17.49
C THR A 137 -9.72 4.56 18.48
N LEU A 138 -9.34 5.74 18.00
CA LEU A 138 -9.10 6.93 18.84
C LEU A 138 -10.39 7.42 19.51
N SER A 139 -11.51 7.46 18.79
CA SER A 139 -12.81 7.87 19.35
C SER A 139 -13.26 6.94 20.48
N LYS A 140 -13.07 5.62 20.34
CA LYS A 140 -13.38 4.65 21.40
C LYS A 140 -12.51 4.84 22.65
N MET A 141 -11.21 5.07 22.47
CA MET A 141 -10.31 5.37 23.60
C MET A 141 -10.74 6.63 24.35
N LYS A 142 -11.08 7.70 23.61
CA LYS A 142 -11.56 8.96 24.20
C LYS A 142 -12.82 8.75 25.06
N MET A 143 -13.76 7.94 24.60
CA MET A 143 -14.99 7.63 25.35
C MET A 143 -14.69 6.81 26.62
N HIS A 144 -13.80 5.82 26.55
CA HIS A 144 -13.37 5.08 27.74
C HIS A 144 -12.68 5.96 28.78
N THR A 145 -11.79 6.87 28.35
CA THR A 145 -11.13 7.80 29.27
C THR A 145 -12.10 8.83 29.87
N ALA A 146 -13.16 9.21 29.15
CA ALA A 146 -14.19 10.10 29.68
C ALA A 146 -15.06 9.42 30.74
N ASN A 147 -15.47 8.17 30.51
CA ASN A 147 -16.28 7.40 31.47
C ASN A 147 -15.48 6.88 32.68
N GLY A 148 -14.16 6.66 32.55
CA GLY A 148 -13.30 6.28 33.68
C GLY A 148 -12.90 7.45 34.60
N LYS A 149 -13.41 8.67 34.34
CA LYS A 149 -13.22 9.86 35.19
C LYS A 149 -14.46 10.22 36.01
N THR A 150 -15.54 9.44 35.89
CA THR A 150 -16.81 9.66 36.61
C THR A 150 -17.00 8.75 37.83
N ASP A 151 -16.00 7.93 38.16
CA ASP A 151 -15.91 7.14 39.40
C ASP A 151 -14.80 7.70 40.30
#